data_AF-K0DH33-F1
#
_entry.id   AF-K0DH33-F1
#
_cell.length_a   1.000
_cell.length_b   1.000
_cell.length_c   1.000
_cell.angle_alpha   90.00
_cell.angle_beta   90.00
_cell.angle_gamma   90.00
#
_symmetry.space_group_name_H-M   'P 1'
#
loop_
_entity.id
_entity.type
_entity.pdbx_description
1 polymer ?
#
loop_
_entity_poly.entity_id
_entity_poly.type
_entity_poly.pdbx_seq_one_letter_code
_entity_poly.pdbx_strand_id
1 'polypeptide(L)'
;MIRKTLNASQLQQEVSRRIHRLQEVVEDGVKIRVPRPQLQEADKTGCNWNMTQFGNAIGFERDIEGVLKTVRAEYNLSTEVKSGGNPFED
;
A
#
# COMPACT_ATOMS: atom_id res chain seq x y z
N MET A 1 1.03 1.74 -19.19
CA MET A 1 0.14 1.54 -18.03
C MET A 1 0.00 2.87 -17.32
N ILE A 2 -1.23 3.36 -17.15
CA ILE A 2 -1.49 4.66 -16.48
C ILE A 2 -1.45 4.39 -14.98
N ARG A 3 -0.54 5.04 -14.26
CA ARG A 3 -0.49 4.93 -12.80
C ARG A 3 -1.66 5.69 -12.20
N LYS A 4 -2.43 5.04 -11.33
CA LYS A 4 -3.48 5.70 -10.57
C LYS A 4 -2.83 6.37 -9.35
N THR A 5 -3.27 7.57 -9.01
CA THR A 5 -2.79 8.27 -7.82
C THR A 5 -3.80 8.08 -6.69
N LEU A 6 -3.37 7.53 -5.56
CA LEU A 6 -4.21 7.29 -4.38
C LEU A 6 -3.74 8.13 -3.19
N ASN A 7 -4.68 8.54 -2.36
CA ASN A 7 -4.38 9.19 -1.08
C ASN A 7 -3.71 8.22 -0.10
N ALA A 8 -2.97 8.75 0.88
CA ALA A 8 -2.24 7.93 1.86
C ALA A 8 -3.09 6.85 2.53
N SER A 9 -4.33 7.19 2.91
CA SER A 9 -5.26 6.24 3.55
C SER A 9 -5.76 5.16 2.58
N GLN A 10 -6.07 5.52 1.34
CA GLN A 10 -6.51 4.55 0.33
C GLN A 10 -5.39 3.59 -0.06
N LEU A 11 -4.18 4.13 -0.24
CA LEU A 11 -3.00 3.33 -0.54
C LEU A 11 -2.67 2.38 0.62
N GLN A 12 -2.76 2.85 1.87
CA GLN A 12 -2.61 2.01 3.05
C GLN A 12 -3.65 0.87 3.08
N GLN A 13 -4.92 1.18 2.79
CA GLN A 13 -5.99 0.17 2.75
C GLN A 13 -5.80 -0.83 1.61
N GLU A 14 -5.34 -0.41 0.43
CA GLU A 14 -5.08 -1.30 -0.70
C GLU A 14 -3.92 -2.26 -0.40
N VAL A 15 -2.82 -1.75 0.15
CA VAL A 15 -1.70 -2.58 0.61
C VAL A 15 -2.16 -3.54 1.70
N SER A 16 -2.93 -3.05 2.69
CA SER A 16 -3.49 -3.90 3.75
C SER A 16 -4.40 -4.98 3.19
N ARG A 17 -5.28 -4.66 2.23
CA ARG A 17 -6.19 -5.62 1.61
C ARG A 17 -5.41 -6.68 0.84
N ARG A 18 -4.39 -6.30 0.06
CA ARG A 18 -3.58 -7.26 -0.69
C ARG A 18 -2.77 -8.17 0.22
N ILE A 19 -2.14 -7.62 1.26
CA ILE A 19 -1.39 -8.41 2.25
C ILE A 19 -2.32 -9.37 2.99
N HIS A 20 -3.48 -8.91 3.46
CA HIS A 20 -4.46 -9.78 4.15
C HIS A 20 -5.21 -10.72 3.21
N ARG A 21 -5.00 -10.63 1.88
CA ARG A 21 -5.47 -11.64 0.90
C ARG A 21 -4.40 -12.66 0.55
N LEU A 22 -3.15 -12.48 0.99
CA LEU A 22 -2.11 -13.49 0.82
C LEU A 22 -2.52 -14.73 1.61
N GLN A 23 -2.52 -15.87 0.93
CA GLN A 23 -2.98 -17.13 1.51
C GLN A 23 -2.20 -17.44 2.80
N GLU A 24 -0.88 -17.25 2.79
CA GLU A 24 -0.03 -17.47 3.97
C GLU A 24 -0.43 -16.59 5.16
N VAL A 25 -0.78 -15.32 4.94
CA VAL A 25 -1.21 -14.40 6.00
C VAL A 25 -2.58 -14.79 6.54
N VAL A 26 -3.47 -15.26 5.67
CA VAL A 26 -4.81 -15.75 6.03
C VAL A 26 -4.73 -17.06 6.81
N GLU A 27 -3.88 -17.98 6.36
CA GLU A 27 -3.68 -19.30 6.96
C GLU A 27 -3.02 -19.19 8.34
N ASP A 28 -2.03 -18.31 8.48
CA ASP A 28 -1.36 -18.05 9.77
C ASP A 28 -2.19 -17.14 10.69
N GLY A 29 -3.26 -16.52 10.17
CA GLY A 29 -4.13 -15.60 10.90
C GLY A 29 -3.43 -14.30 11.35
N VAL A 30 -2.31 -13.96 10.72
CA VAL A 30 -1.44 -12.86 11.13
C VAL A 30 -2.03 -11.53 10.70
N LYS A 31 -2.23 -10.63 11.67
CA LYS A 31 -2.59 -9.25 11.39
C LYS A 31 -1.33 -8.43 11.15
N ILE A 32 -0.93 -8.36 9.88
CA ILE A 32 0.16 -7.48 9.47
C ILE A 32 -0.29 -6.02 9.61
N ARG A 33 0.48 -5.26 10.38
CA ARG A 33 0.23 -3.83 10.58
C ARG A 33 0.89 -3.07 9.44
N VAL A 34 0.07 -2.58 8.52
CA VAL A 34 0.52 -1.73 7.42
C VAL A 34 0.69 -0.30 7.91
N PRO A 35 1.90 0.29 7.84
CA PRO A 35 2.13 1.67 8.24
C PRO A 35 1.54 2.63 7.20
N ARG A 36 1.38 3.89 7.60
CA ARG A 36 0.96 4.94 6.68
C ARG A 36 2.08 5.19 5.65
N PRO A 37 1.77 5.27 4.35
CA PRO A 37 2.79 5.58 3.34
C PRO A 37 3.32 6.99 3.56
N GLN A 38 4.64 7.12 3.57
CA GLN A 38 5.32 8.41 3.64
C GLN A 38 5.74 8.83 2.24
N LEU A 39 5.49 10.10 1.92
CA LEU A 39 5.97 10.71 0.69
C LEU A 39 7.50 10.71 0.70
N GLN A 40 8.11 10.27 -0.39
CA GLN A 40 9.55 10.31 -0.62
C GLN A 40 9.85 10.76 -2.05
N GLU A 41 11.13 11.00 -2.36
CA GLU A 41 11.56 11.26 -3.73
C GLU A 41 11.19 10.08 -4.65
N ALA A 42 10.81 10.43 -5.88
CA ALA A 42 10.43 9.44 -6.87
C ALA A 42 11.62 8.51 -7.13
N ASP A 43 11.43 7.22 -6.84
CA ASP A 43 12.45 6.20 -7.06
C ASP A 43 12.72 6.01 -8.56
N LYS A 44 13.70 5.18 -8.96
CA LYS A 44 13.90 4.78 -10.38
C LYS A 44 12.65 4.18 -11.02
N THR A 45 11.78 3.60 -10.19
CA THR A 45 10.46 3.14 -10.61
C THR A 45 9.47 4.26 -10.81
N GLY A 46 9.73 5.50 -10.39
CA GLY A 46 8.83 6.65 -10.41
C GLY A 46 7.75 6.62 -9.31
N CYS A 47 7.99 5.84 -8.26
CA CYS A 47 7.16 5.76 -7.07
C CYS A 47 7.61 6.83 -6.06
N ASN A 48 6.70 7.71 -5.66
CA ASN A 48 6.95 8.85 -4.76
C ASN A 48 6.60 8.57 -3.29
N TRP A 49 6.50 7.30 -2.89
CA TRP A 49 6.15 6.94 -1.52
C TRP A 49 6.81 5.64 -1.08
N ASN A 50 6.93 5.47 0.23
CA ASN A 50 7.54 4.31 0.85
C ASN A 50 6.90 3.96 2.19
N MET A 51 7.05 2.69 2.56
CA MET A 51 6.58 2.09 3.80
C MET A 51 7.71 1.20 4.30
N THR A 52 8.24 1.48 5.49
CA THR A 52 9.42 0.78 6.04
C THR A 52 9.11 0.02 7.33
N GLN A 53 8.04 0.37 8.05
CA GLN A 53 7.74 -0.20 9.37
C GLN A 53 6.49 -1.07 9.36
N PHE A 54 6.54 -2.21 8.66
CA PHE A 54 5.47 -3.20 8.74
C PHE A 54 5.56 -3.97 10.06
N GLY A 55 4.47 -3.97 10.83
CA GLY A 55 4.39 -4.77 12.05
C GLY A 55 3.95 -6.20 11.73
N ASN A 56 4.56 -7.19 12.40
CA ASN A 56 4.29 -8.62 12.20
C ASN A 56 4.53 -9.11 10.75
N ALA A 57 5.43 -8.45 10.01
CA ALA A 57 5.82 -8.85 8.65
C ALA A 57 6.90 -9.94 8.61
N ILE A 58 7.48 -10.28 9.77
CA ILE A 58 8.56 -11.26 9.89
C ILE A 58 8.05 -12.61 9.38
N GLY A 59 8.73 -13.18 8.38
CA GLY A 59 8.32 -14.43 7.71
C GLY A 59 7.51 -14.23 6.42
N PHE A 60 6.92 -13.05 6.20
CA PHE A 60 6.12 -12.71 5.01
C PHE A 60 6.78 -11.63 4.15
N GLU A 61 8.04 -11.30 4.42
CA GLU A 61 8.75 -10.18 3.78
C GLU A 61 8.77 -10.30 2.26
N ARG A 62 8.95 -11.51 1.72
CA ARG A 62 8.99 -11.73 0.26
C ARG A 62 7.65 -11.45 -0.40
N ASP A 63 6.57 -11.91 0.21
CA ASP A 63 5.21 -11.74 -0.29
C ASP A 63 4.74 -10.29 -0.16
N ILE A 64 5.05 -9.67 0.98
CA ILE A 64 4.81 -8.24 1.21
C ILE A 64 5.61 -7.41 0.20
N GLU A 65 6.87 -7.72 -0.06
CA GLU A 65 7.70 -7.01 -1.02
C GLU A 65 7.15 -7.16 -2.45
N GLY A 66 6.67 -8.35 -2.83
CA GLY A 66 5.99 -8.58 -4.11
C GLY A 66 4.72 -7.75 -4.27
N VAL A 67 3.88 -7.73 -3.24
CA VAL A 67 2.68 -6.90 -3.18
C VAL A 67 3.05 -5.42 -3.28
N LEU A 68 4.04 -4.97 -2.50
CA LEU A 68 4.49 -3.58 -2.51
C LEU A 68 5.02 -3.17 -3.87
N LYS A 69 5.85 -3.98 -4.51
CA LYS A 69 6.41 -3.69 -5.84
C LYS A 69 5.30 -3.53 -6.88
N THR A 70 4.27 -4.36 -6.81
CA THR A 70 3.08 -4.28 -7.66
C THR A 70 2.29 -3.00 -7.39
N VAL A 71 1.99 -2.72 -6.11
CA VAL A 71 1.27 -1.51 -5.71
C VAL A 71 2.06 -0.26 -6.10
N ARG A 72 3.39 -0.22 -5.93
CA ARG A 72 4.26 0.91 -6.32
C ARG A 72 4.31 1.13 -7.84
N ALA A 73 4.19 0.06 -8.62
CA ALA A 73 4.15 0.16 -10.07
C ALA A 73 2.79 0.66 -10.60
N GLU A 74 1.70 0.29 -9.91
CA GLU A 74 0.32 0.66 -10.28
C GLU A 74 -0.13 1.99 -9.68
N TYR A 75 0.33 2.31 -8.47
CA TYR A 75 -0.18 3.40 -7.64
C TYR A 75 0.93 4.34 -7.15
N ASN A 76 0.69 5.63 -7.35
CA ASN A 76 1.48 6.71 -6.76
C ASN A 76 0.72 7.37 -5.61
N LEU A 77 1.45 7.98 -4.68
CA LEU A 77 0.87 8.72 -3.58
C LEU A 77 0.44 10.09 -4.11
N SER A 78 -0.85 10.37 -4.05
CA SER A 78 -1.39 11.69 -4.34
C SER A 78 -0.82 12.67 -3.31
N THR A 79 0.03 13.60 -3.76
CA THR A 79 0.41 14.78 -2.98
C THR A 79 -0.70 15.83 -2.98
N GLU A 80 -1.68 15.71 -3.87
CA GLU A 80 -2.88 16.52 -3.82
C GLU A 80 -3.68 16.15 -2.58
N VAL A 81 -3.64 17.02 -1.59
CA VAL A 81 -4.60 17.08 -0.49
C VAL A 81 -5.95 17.50 -1.07
N LYS A 82 -6.58 16.64 -1.88
CA LYS A 82 -7.99 16.76 -2.21
C LYS A 82 -8.75 15.69 -1.45
N SER A 83 -9.31 16.17 -0.36
CA SER A 83 -10.48 15.73 0.39
C SER A 83 -11.18 14.50 -0.18
N GLY A 84 -11.46 13.56 0.73
CA GLY A 84 -12.19 12.33 0.42
C GLY A 84 -13.42 12.58 -0.45
N GLY A 85 -13.43 11.95 -1.61
CA GLY A 85 -14.68 11.57 -2.25
C GLY A 85 -15.22 10.37 -1.48
N ASN A 86 -16.09 10.63 -0.50
CA ASN A 86 -16.98 9.60 0.02
C ASN A 86 -17.90 9.17 -1.13
N PRO A 87 -17.93 7.88 -1.52
CA PRO A 87 -18.85 7.39 -2.56
C PRO A 87 -20.23 7.01 -2.00
N PHE A 88 -20.58 7.46 -0.78
CA PHE A 88 -21.85 7.19 -0.12
C PHE A 88 -22.74 8.45 0.00
N GLU A 89 -22.65 9.37 -0.96
CA GLU A 89 -23.69 10.36 -1.21
C GLU A 89 -24.49 9.91 -2.44
N ASP A 90 -25.49 9.04 -2.20
CA ASP A 90 -26.89 9.13 -2.63
C ASP A 90 -27.68 7.94 -2.04
#